data_AF-A0A538GZW5-F1
#
_entry.id   AF-A0A538GZW5-F1
#
_cell.length_a   1.000
_cell.length_b   1.000
_cell.length_c   1.000
_cell.angle_alpha   90.00
_cell.angle_beta   90.00
_cell.angle_gamma   90.00
#
_symmetry.space_group_name_H-M   'P 1'
#
loop_
_entity.id
_entity.type
_entity.pdbx_description
1 polymer ?
#
loop_
_entity_poly.entity_id
_entity_poly.type
_entity_poly.pdbx_seq_one_letter_code
_entity_poly.pdbx_strand_id
1 'polypeptide(L)'
;MLEPGLDKHLWESWWQQFDEDVQTSPSEALSELDGLIAQMLEARGYEIADPVVSEGDDRDVVADFLAAREITRAVERDREIDPEDIETAIENYRELYEFLIEDRAAP
;
A
#
# COMPACT_ATOMS: atom_id res chain seq x y z
N MET A 1 20.25 1.60 -6.97
CA MET A 1 20.20 1.92 -5.53
C MET A 1 19.18 3.03 -5.41
N LEU A 2 17.95 2.69 -4.99
CA LEU A 2 16.98 3.71 -4.57
C LEU A 2 17.48 4.22 -3.23
N GLU A 3 17.83 5.51 -3.16
CA GLU A 3 18.36 6.14 -1.96
C GLU A 3 17.21 6.25 -0.94
N PRO A 4 17.29 5.62 0.25
CA PRO A 4 16.20 5.59 1.24
C PRO A 4 15.87 6.97 1.87
N GLY A 5 16.46 8.04 1.33
CA GLY A 5 16.28 9.42 1.73
C GLY A 5 15.37 10.24 0.81
N LEU A 6 15.13 9.82 -0.45
CA LEU A 6 14.64 10.70 -1.52
C LEU A 6 13.11 10.76 -1.69
N ASP A 7 12.35 10.27 -0.71
CA ASP A 7 11.08 9.62 -1.04
C ASP A 7 9.79 10.28 -0.53
N LYS A 8 9.74 10.89 0.67
CA LYS A 8 8.47 11.40 1.23
C LYS A 8 7.75 12.40 0.32
N HIS A 9 8.47 13.41 -0.19
CA HIS A 9 7.87 14.46 -1.03
C HIS A 9 7.43 13.91 -2.40
N LEU A 10 8.10 12.86 -2.88
CA LEU A 10 7.79 12.15 -4.11
C LEU A 10 6.52 11.29 -3.90
N TRP A 11 6.47 10.57 -2.79
CA TRP A 11 5.30 9.79 -2.39
C TRP A 11 4.08 10.67 -2.07
N GLU A 12 4.25 11.82 -1.41
CA GLU A 12 3.17 12.79 -1.17
C GLU A 12 2.65 13.38 -2.48
N SER A 13 3.53 13.57 -3.48
CA SER A 13 3.12 14.02 -4.81
C SER A 13 2.36 12.93 -5.57
N TRP A 14 2.80 11.67 -5.46
CA TRP A 14 2.10 10.51 -6.02
C TRP A 14 0.72 10.34 -5.36
N TRP A 15 0.66 10.44 -4.03
CA TRP A 15 -0.57 10.35 -3.26
C TRP A 15 -1.60 11.42 -3.68
N GLN A 16 -1.16 12.65 -3.94
CA GLN A 16 -2.07 13.70 -4.45
C GLN A 16 -2.59 13.42 -5.86
N GLN A 17 -1.83 12.71 -6.70
CA GLN A 17 -2.28 12.32 -8.03
C GLN A 17 -3.32 11.18 -7.94
N PHE A 18 -3.14 10.26 -7.00
CA PHE A 18 -4.03 9.12 -6.77
C PHE A 18 -5.48 9.49 -6.42
N ASP A 19 -5.72 10.60 -5.74
CA ASP A 19 -7.09 11.01 -5.36
C ASP A 19 -7.97 11.24 -6.61
N GLU A 20 -7.36 11.67 -7.72
CA GLU A 20 -8.03 11.85 -9.01
C GLU A 20 -8.18 10.50 -9.76
N ASP A 21 -7.15 9.65 -9.69
CA ASP A 21 -7.14 8.33 -10.34
C ASP A 21 -8.10 7.34 -9.66
N VAL A 22 -8.28 7.39 -8.33
CA VAL A 22 -9.25 6.58 -7.60
C VAL A 22 -10.68 6.87 -8.06
N GLN A 23 -11.00 8.13 -8.38
CA GLN A 23 -12.34 8.51 -8.84
C GLN A 23 -12.59 8.14 -10.31
N THR A 24 -11.55 8.04 -11.12
CA THR A 24 -11.66 7.84 -12.57
C THR A 24 -11.38 6.39 -12.99
N SER A 25 -10.40 5.75 -12.36
CA SER A 25 -9.94 4.38 -12.60
C SER A 25 -9.52 3.69 -11.27
N PRO A 26 -10.48 3.36 -10.37
CA PRO A 26 -10.17 2.77 -9.06
C PRO A 26 -9.38 1.47 -9.14
N SER A 27 -9.60 0.65 -10.18
CA SER A 27 -8.89 -0.60 -10.41
C SER A 27 -7.42 -0.42 -10.80
N GLU A 28 -7.13 0.60 -11.62
CA GLU A 28 -5.73 0.92 -11.98
C GLU A 28 -5.02 1.53 -10.77
N ALA A 29 -5.72 2.42 -10.06
CA ALA A 29 -5.21 3.04 -8.85
C ALA A 29 -4.83 1.99 -7.78
N LEU A 30 -5.68 0.99 -7.57
CA LEU A 30 -5.40 -0.14 -6.66
C LEU A 30 -4.08 -0.85 -6.95
N SER A 31 -3.79 -1.11 -8.23
CA SER A 31 -2.58 -1.83 -8.64
C SER A 31 -1.33 -0.99 -8.43
N GLU A 32 -1.41 0.31 -8.71
CA GLU A 32 -0.29 1.21 -8.47
C GLU A 32 -0.04 1.44 -6.96
N LEU A 33 -1.10 1.48 -6.14
CA LEU A 33 -1.01 1.54 -4.68
C LEU A 33 -0.32 0.30 -4.10
N ASP A 34 -0.67 -0.92 -4.55
CA ASP A 34 0.01 -2.16 -4.11
C ASP A 34 1.52 -2.08 -4.32
N GLY A 35 1.94 -1.63 -5.51
CA GLY A 35 3.34 -1.53 -5.87
C GLY A 35 4.10 -0.48 -5.06
N LEU A 36 3.46 0.65 -4.74
CA LEU A 36 4.07 1.70 -3.92
C LEU A 36 4.24 1.23 -2.47
N ILE A 37 3.18 0.72 -1.85
CA ILE A 37 3.20 0.29 -0.46
C ILE A 37 4.13 -0.91 -0.26
N ALA A 38 4.16 -1.86 -1.20
CA ALA A 38 5.12 -2.97 -1.19
C ALA A 38 6.57 -2.47 -1.13
N GLN A 39 6.93 -1.52 -2.00
CA GLN A 39 8.28 -0.96 -2.01
C GLN A 39 8.61 -0.21 -0.71
N MET A 40 7.64 0.51 -0.13
CA MET A 40 7.83 1.22 1.14
C MET A 40 8.03 0.26 2.32
N LEU A 41 7.27 -0.83 2.35
CA LEU A 41 7.39 -1.89 3.35
C LEU A 41 8.75 -2.60 3.24
N GLU A 42 9.14 -3.02 2.03
CA GLU A 42 10.45 -3.63 1.78
C GLU A 42 11.60 -2.69 2.14
N ALA A 43 11.50 -1.41 1.80
CA ALA A 43 12.52 -0.40 2.12
C ALA A 43 12.73 -0.20 3.62
N ARG A 44 11.73 -0.54 4.45
CA ARG A 44 11.80 -0.47 5.91
C ARG A 44 12.16 -1.78 6.57
N GLY A 45 12.23 -2.87 5.81
CA GLY A 45 12.56 -4.20 6.32
C GLY A 45 11.36 -5.03 6.76
N TYR A 46 10.13 -4.65 6.41
CA TYR A 46 8.96 -5.51 6.62
C TYR A 46 9.05 -6.72 5.68
N GLU A 47 8.92 -7.93 6.24
CA GLU A 47 8.95 -9.17 5.45
C GLU A 47 7.58 -9.50 4.85
N ILE A 48 7.19 -8.76 3.80
CA ILE A 48 5.92 -9.01 3.08
C ILE A 48 5.87 -10.36 2.35
N ALA A 49 7.03 -11.00 2.14
CA ALA A 49 7.14 -12.30 1.50
C ALA A 49 6.98 -13.46 2.50
N ASP A 50 7.30 -13.24 3.78
CA ASP A 50 7.17 -14.24 4.84
C ASP A 50 6.56 -13.59 6.11
N PRO A 51 5.23 -13.43 6.14
CA PRO A 51 4.53 -12.78 7.26
C PRO A 51 4.60 -13.57 8.57
N VAL A 52 5.10 -14.82 8.54
CA VAL A 52 5.23 -15.69 9.71
C VAL A 52 6.46 -15.30 10.54
N VAL A 53 7.43 -14.60 9.94
CA VAL A 53 8.65 -14.13 10.61
C VAL A 53 8.44 -12.79 11.32
N SER A 54 7.46 -11.99 10.91
CA SER A 54 7.12 -10.71 11.57
C SER A 54 6.52 -10.92 12.96
N GLU A 55 6.90 -10.07 13.92
CA GLU A 55 6.43 -10.11 15.31
C GLU A 55 5.73 -8.80 15.70
N GLY A 56 4.70 -8.88 16.54
CA GLY A 56 4.01 -7.69 17.06
C GLY A 56 3.35 -6.85 15.96
N ASP A 57 3.58 -5.54 16.01
CA ASP A 57 2.98 -4.52 15.13
C ASP A 57 3.35 -4.76 13.65
N ASP A 58 4.58 -5.23 13.38
CA ASP A 58 5.04 -5.55 12.04
C ASP A 58 4.18 -6.64 11.36
N ARG A 59 3.62 -7.56 12.15
CA ARG A 59 2.76 -8.62 11.62
C ARG A 59 1.40 -8.09 11.23
N ASP A 60 0.84 -7.17 12.03
CA ASP A 60 -0.46 -6.56 11.77
C ASP A 60 -0.39 -5.70 10.49
N VAL A 61 0.65 -4.87 10.37
CA VAL A 61 0.94 -4.06 9.17
C VAL A 61 1.06 -4.93 7.91
N VAL A 62 1.81 -6.03 7.98
CA VAL A 62 1.95 -6.94 6.83
C VAL A 62 0.64 -7.68 6.53
N ALA A 63 -0.16 -8.03 7.55
CA ALA A 63 -1.45 -8.68 7.35
C ALA A 63 -2.45 -7.76 6.63
N ASP A 64 -2.53 -6.49 7.04
CA ASP A 64 -3.39 -5.49 6.41
C ASP A 64 -2.98 -5.22 4.95
N PHE A 65 -1.67 -5.14 4.68
CA PHE A 65 -1.14 -5.04 3.33
C PHE A 65 -1.55 -6.24 2.46
N LEU A 66 -1.42 -7.47 3.00
CA LEU A 66 -1.77 -8.68 2.26
C LEU A 66 -3.27 -8.80 1.98
N ALA A 67 -4.12 -8.30 2.89
CA ALA A 67 -5.57 -8.26 2.70
C ALA A 67 -5.95 -7.33 1.53
N ALA A 68 -5.43 -6.10 1.53
CA ALA A 68 -5.64 -5.17 0.41
C ALA A 68 -5.09 -5.72 -0.92
N ARG A 69 -3.92 -6.37 -0.86
CA ARG A 69 -3.28 -7.00 -2.02
C ARG A 69 -4.07 -8.15 -2.62
N GLU A 70 -4.81 -8.89 -1.81
CA GLU A 70 -5.69 -9.94 -2.30
C GLU A 70 -6.78 -9.36 -3.22
N ILE A 71 -7.38 -8.24 -2.81
CA ILE A 71 -8.41 -7.52 -3.57
C ILE A 71 -7.81 -6.97 -4.87
N THR A 72 -6.65 -6.30 -4.80
CA THR A 72 -5.92 -5.82 -5.98
C THR A 72 -5.68 -6.94 -6.99
N ARG A 73 -5.15 -8.09 -6.52
CA ARG A 73 -4.89 -9.24 -7.40
C ARG A 73 -6.15 -9.83 -7.99
N ALA A 74 -7.27 -9.79 -7.26
CA ALA A 74 -8.54 -10.27 -7.77
C ALA A 74 -9.04 -9.35 -8.91
N VAL A 75 -8.94 -8.04 -8.72
CA VAL A 75 -9.24 -7.03 -9.75
C VAL A 75 -8.35 -7.19 -10.99
N GLU A 76 -7.03 -7.34 -10.82
CA GLU A 76 -6.08 -7.59 -11.92
C GLU A 76 -6.40 -8.88 -12.71
N ARG A 77 -7.04 -9.84 -12.06
CA ARG A 77 -7.47 -11.11 -12.66
C ARG A 77 -8.82 -11.02 -13.34
N ASP A 78 -9.33 -9.80 -13.54
CA ASP A 78 -10.64 -9.52 -14.14
C ASP A 78 -11.77 -10.23 -13.37
N ARG A 79 -11.61 -10.36 -12.04
CA ARG A 79 -12.70 -10.86 -11.18
C ARG A 79 -13.66 -9.71 -10.90
N GLU A 80 -14.94 -10.04 -10.92
CA GLU A 80 -15.97 -9.15 -10.40
C GLU A 80 -15.77 -9.05 -8.88
N ILE A 81 -15.43 -7.86 -8.41
CA ILE A 81 -15.24 -7.50 -7.01
C ILE A 81 -16.21 -6.37 -6.71
N ASP A 82 -16.81 -6.42 -5.52
CA ASP A 82 -17.73 -5.39 -5.11
C ASP A 82 -16.98 -4.04 -5.00
N PRO A 83 -17.58 -2.93 -5.48
CA PRO A 83 -16.96 -1.61 -5.38
C PRO A 83 -16.66 -1.22 -3.93
N GLU A 84 -17.44 -1.70 -2.97
CA GLU A 84 -17.22 -1.51 -1.53
C GLU A 84 -15.90 -2.17 -1.06
N ASP A 85 -15.55 -3.34 -1.60
CA ASP A 85 -14.27 -4.01 -1.30
C ASP A 85 -13.09 -3.26 -1.92
N ILE A 86 -13.27 -2.71 -3.12
CA ILE A 86 -12.29 -1.85 -3.80
C ILE A 86 -12.02 -0.59 -2.96
N GLU A 87 -13.07 0.08 -2.50
CA GLU A 87 -12.96 1.25 -1.62
C GLU A 87 -12.26 0.90 -0.31
N THR A 88 -12.60 -0.24 0.31
CA THR A 88 -11.96 -0.73 1.53
C THR A 88 -10.46 -1.01 1.33
N ALA A 89 -10.08 -1.62 0.20
CA ALA A 89 -8.68 -1.88 -0.11
C ALA A 89 -7.89 -0.59 -0.30
N ILE A 90 -8.48 0.42 -0.95
CA ILE A 90 -7.87 1.75 -1.10
C ILE A 90 -7.68 2.43 0.26
N GLU A 91 -8.67 2.35 1.15
CA GLU A 91 -8.58 2.88 2.52
C GLU A 91 -7.47 2.18 3.32
N ASN A 92 -7.36 0.85 3.25
CA ASN A 92 -6.26 0.11 3.88
C ASN A 92 -4.89 0.56 3.37
N TYR A 93 -4.72 0.72 2.05
CA TYR A 93 -3.46 1.22 1.50
C TYR A 93 -3.14 2.64 1.95
N ARG A 94 -4.17 3.48 2.15
CA ARG A 94 -4.03 4.83 2.69
C ARG A 94 -3.54 4.80 4.13
N GLU A 95 -4.16 4.01 4.98
CA GLU A 95 -3.76 3.90 6.39
C GLU A 95 -2.32 3.40 6.51
N LEU A 96 -1.94 2.38 5.71
CA LEU A 96 -0.57 1.89 5.63
C LEU A 96 0.39 2.99 5.15
N TYR A 97 0.01 3.75 4.12
CA TYR A 97 0.81 4.87 3.63
C TYR A 97 1.08 5.91 4.73
N GLU A 98 0.03 6.36 5.41
CA GLU A 98 0.11 7.35 6.48
C GLU A 98 0.99 6.84 7.63
N PHE A 99 0.74 5.61 8.10
CA PHE A 99 1.55 4.95 9.12
C PHE A 99 3.03 4.90 8.75
N LEU A 100 3.34 4.49 7.51
CA LEU A 100 4.71 4.46 7.02
C LEU A 100 5.27 5.89 7.03
N ILE A 101 4.63 6.88 6.42
CA ILE A 101 5.16 8.26 6.41
C ILE A 101 5.45 8.80 7.83
N GLU A 102 4.59 8.50 8.81
CA GLU A 102 4.75 8.91 10.20
C GLU A 102 5.88 8.17 10.93
N ASP A 103 6.00 6.85 10.76
CA ASP A 103 7.05 6.03 11.36
C ASP A 103 8.46 6.47 10.90
N ARG A 104 8.60 6.99 9.67
CA ARG A 104 9.87 7.59 9.20
C ARG A 104 10.22 8.91 9.91
N ALA A 105 9.24 9.61 10.46
CA ALA A 105 9.45 10.85 11.19
C ALA A 105 9.88 10.62 12.65
N ALA A 106 9.86 9.37 13.12
CA ALA A 106 10.41 9.03 14.43
C ALA A 106 11.96 9.13 14.41
N PRO A 107 12.57 9.89 15.34
CA PRO A 107 14.00 10.23 15.33
C PRO A 107 14.94 9.13 15.83
#